data_AF-A0A392PSY5-F1
#
_entry.id   AF-A0A392PSY5-F1
#
_cell.length_a   1.000
_cell.length_b   1.000
_cell.length_c   1.000
_cell.angle_alpha   90.00
_cell.angle_beta   90.00
_cell.angle_gamma   90.00
#
_symmetry.space_group_name_H-M   'P 1'
#
loop_
_entity.id
_entity.type
_entity.pdbx_description
1 polymer ?
#
loop_
_entity_poly.entity_id
_entity_poly.type
_entity_poly.pdbx_seq_one_letter_code
_entity_poly.pdbx_strand_id
1 'polypeptide(L)' 'MKTEIRSKEETATYQEWFNIADSDGDGRISGIEATKFFALSNLSRSQLKQLWALADNKRQGFL' A
#
# COMPACT_ATOMS: atom_id res chain seq x y z
N MET A 1 -14.03 5.37 -20.87
CA MET A 1 -13.16 4.81 -19.80
C MET A 1 -12.28 5.95 -19.33
N LYS A 2 -12.50 6.51 -18.13
CA LYS A 2 -11.70 7.63 -17.63
C LYS A 2 -10.36 7.08 -17.19
N THR A 3 -9.33 7.23 -18.02
CA THR A 3 -7.95 7.03 -17.58
C THR A 3 -7.58 8.26 -16.76
N GLU A 4 -7.67 8.17 -15.43
CA GLU A 4 -7.06 9.15 -14.54
C GLU A 4 -5.55 9.21 -14.89
N ILE A 5 -5.14 10.25 -15.60
CA ILE A 5 -3.73 10.57 -15.79
C ILE A 5 -3.28 11.14 -14.45
N ARG A 6 -2.75 10.28 -13.56
CA ARG A 6 -2.03 10.74 -12.37
C ARG A 6 -0.87 11.61 -12.83
N SER A 7 -0.59 12.69 -12.10
CA SER A 7 0.55 13.53 -12.45
C SER A 7 1.85 12.72 -12.31
N LYS A 8 2.90 13.10 -13.05
CA LYS A 8 4.20 12.40 -12.96
C LYS A 8 4.76 12.48 -11.55
N GLU A 9 4.46 13.57 -10.85
CA GLU A 9 4.85 13.86 -9.47
C GLU A 9 4.12 12.93 -8.48
N GLU A 10 2.81 12.71 -8.67
CA GLU A 10 2.06 11.74 -7.86
C GLU A 10 2.62 10.33 -8.05
N THR A 11 2.90 9.94 -9.29
CA THR A 11 3.45 8.62 -9.61
C THR A 11 4.82 8.41 -8.94
N ALA A 12 5.70 9.40 -8.99
CA ALA A 12 6.99 9.35 -8.33
C ALA A 12 6.86 9.23 -6.80
N THR A 13 5.94 10.00 -6.20
CA THR A 13 5.68 9.97 -4.75
C THR A 13 5.16 8.59 -4.31
N TYR A 14 4.18 8.03 -5.03
CA TYR A 14 3.67 6.71 -4.72
C TYR A 14 4.71 5.61 -4.92
N GLN A 15 5.59 5.75 -5.91
CA GLN A 15 6.69 4.79 -6.12
C GLN A 15 7.69 4.82 -4.97
N GLU A 16 8.04 6.01 -4.47
CA GLU A 16 8.92 6.15 -3.32
C GLU A 16 8.30 5.51 -2.07
N TRP A 17 7.01 5.75 -1.84
CA TRP A 17 6.29 5.11 -0.73
C TRP A 17 6.17 3.60 -0.89
N PHE A 18 5.98 3.11 -2.12
CA PHE A 18 5.98 1.68 -2.41
C PHE A 18 7.32 1.05 -2.06
N ASN A 19 8.43 1.68 -2.48
CA ASN A 19 9.77 1.20 -2.18
C ASN A 19 10.10 1.22 -0.67
N ILE A 20 9.47 2.11 0.10
CA ILE A 20 9.61 2.13 1.57
C ILE A 20 8.78 1.00 2.22
N ALA A 21 7.63 0.68 1.64
CA ALA A 21 6.72 -0.35 2.15
C ALA A 21 7.19 -1.78 1.80
N ASP A 22 7.71 -1.97 0.58
CA ASP A 22 8.35 -3.20 0.10
C ASP A 22 9.74 -3.34 0.73
N SER A 23 9.78 -3.92 1.93
CA SER A 23 10.98 -3.94 2.76
C SER A 23 11.95 -5.06 2.37
N ASP A 24 11.44 -6.10 1.71
CA ASP A 24 12.24 -7.22 1.21
C ASP A 24 12.62 -7.08 -0.27
N GLY A 25 12.02 -6.12 -0.99
CA GLY A 25 12.36 -5.77 -2.36
C GLY A 25 11.85 -6.79 -3.38
N ASP A 26 10.82 -7.57 -3.04
CA ASP A 26 10.25 -8.59 -3.92
C ASP A 26 9.28 -8.00 -4.97
N GLY A 27 9.04 -6.69 -4.91
CA GLY A 27 8.15 -5.95 -5.80
C GLY A 27 6.68 -6.08 -5.42
N ARG A 28 6.38 -6.53 -4.20
CA ARG A 28 5.03 -6.69 -3.64
C ARG A 28 5.04 -6.20 -2.20
N ILE A 29 3.87 -5.81 -1.71
CA ILE A 29 3.72 -5.49 -0.29
C ILE A 29 2.91 -6.60 0.37
N SER A 30 3.56 -7.41 1.18
CA SER A 30 2.88 -8.44 1.98
C SER A 30 1.98 -7.82 3.07
N GLY A 31 0.99 -8.57 3.57
CA GLY A 31 0.13 -8.09 4.65
C GLY A 31 0.88 -7.69 5.92
N ILE A 32 2.04 -8.29 6.19
CA ILE A 32 2.89 -7.95 7.34
C ILE A 32 3.57 -6.59 7.09
N GLU A 33 4.09 -6.37 5.89
CA GLU A 33 4.74 -5.12 5.50
C GLU A 33 3.77 -3.96 5.45
N ALA A 34 2.59 -4.16 4.87
CA ALA A 34 1.53 -3.17 4.88
C ALA A 34 1.11 -2.80 6.30
N THR A 35 0.99 -3.79 7.19
CA THR A 35 0.66 -3.52 8.61
C THR A 35 1.74 -2.67 9.28
N LYS A 36 3.03 -2.96 9.02
CA LYS A 36 4.14 -2.16 9.56
C LYS A 36 4.18 -0.74 8.97
N PHE A 37 3.98 -0.62 7.66
CA PHE A 37 3.96 0.66 6.96
C PHE A 37 2.81 1.55 7.44
N PHE A 38 1.58 1.02 7.50
CA PHE A 38 0.42 1.78 7.97
C PHE A 38 0.42 2.01 9.48
N ALA A 39 1.17 1.25 10.28
CA ALA A 39 1.34 1.55 11.70
C ALA A 39 2.00 2.92 11.92
N LEU A 40 2.77 3.43 10.95
CA LEU A 40 3.33 4.79 10.97
C LEU A 40 2.26 5.88 10.93
N SER A 41 1.07 5.56 10.42
CA SER A 41 -0.07 6.49 10.29
C SER A 41 -0.85 6.68 11.60
N ASN A 42 -0.43 6.05 12.71
CA ASN A 42 -1.07 6.09 14.02
C ASN A 42 -2.54 5.61 14.03
N LEU A 43 -2.91 4.76 13.05
CA LEU A 43 -4.24 4.15 12.94
C LEU A 43 -4.38 2.96 13.89
N SER A 44 -5.59 2.73 14.39
CA SER A 44 -5.87 1.55 15.21
C SER A 44 -5.81 0.26 14.38
N ARG A 45 -5.48 -0.87 15.01
CA ARG A 45 -5.42 -2.18 14.35
C ARG A 45 -6.70 -2.55 13.59
N SER A 46 -7.88 -2.12 14.04
CA SER A 46 -9.14 -2.40 13.34
C SER A 46 -9.25 -1.58 12.04
N GLN A 47 -8.83 -0.32 12.05
CA GLN A 47 -8.79 0.54 10.87
C GLN A 47 -7.75 0.04 9.86
N LEU A 48 -6.59 -0.41 10.33
CA LEU A 48 -5.57 -1.05 9.46
C LEU A 48 -6.11 -2.29 8.76
N LYS A 49 -6.85 -3.14 9.47
CA LYS A 49 -7.46 -4.34 8.89
C LYS A 49 -8.52 -3.99 7.82
N GLN A 50 -9.31 -2.94 8.05
CA GLN A 50 -10.29 -2.47 7.06
C GLN A 50 -9.60 -1.89 5.83
N LEU A 51 -8.57 -1.08 6.02
CA LEU A 51 -7.79 -0.49 4.93
C LEU A 51 -7.10 -1.57 4.09
N TRP A 52 -6.51 -2.58 4.74
CA TRP A 52 -5.98 -3.76 4.05
C TRP A 52 -7.04 -4.50 3.24
N ALA A 53 -8.23 -4.74 3.81
CA ALA A 53 -9.32 -5.41 3.10
C ALA A 53 -9.84 -4.60 1.89
N LEU A 54 -9.71 -3.27 1.90
CA LEU A 54 -10.03 -2.41 0.77
C LEU A 54 -8.93 -2.44 -0.29
N ALA A 55 -7.66 -2.46 0.14
CA ALA A 55 -6.51 -2.50 -0.76
C ALA A 55 -6.38 -3.85 -1.46
N ASP A 56 -6.46 -4.96 -0.72
CA ASP A 56 -6.38 -6.32 -1.25
C ASP A 56 -7.75 -6.80 -1.75
N ASN A 57 -8.31 -6.09 -2.73
CA ASN A 57 -9.63 -6.38 -3.31
C ASN A 57 -9.69 -7.81 -3.90
N LYS A 58 -8.55 -8.30 -4.41
CA LYS A 58 -8.43 -9.63 -5.01
C LYS A 58 -8.14 -10.74 -3.98
N ARG A 59 -7.99 -10.41 -2.69
CA ARG A 59 -7.69 -11.34 -1.58
C ARG A 59 -6.46 -12.21 -1.85
N GLN A 60 -5.42 -11.63 -2.45
CA GLN A 60 -4.20 -12.33 -2.86
C GLN A 60 -3.17 -12.38 -1.73
N GLY A 61 -3.36 -11.62 -0.65
CA GLY A 61 -2.45 -11.56 0.49
C GLY A 61 -1.25 -10.64 0.29
N PHE A 62 -1.17 -9.96 -0.86
CA PHE A 62 -0.17 -8.96 -1.20
C PHE A 62 -0.75 -7.88 -2.13
N LEU A 63 -0.11 -6.71 -2.17
CA LEU A 63 -0.42 -5.59 -3.07
C LEU A 63 0.67 -5.42 -4.14
#